data_AF-A0A355R8N9-F1
#
_entry.id   AF-A0A355R8N9-F1
#
_cell.length_a   1.000
_cell.length_b   1.000
_cell.length_c   1.000
_cell.angle_alpha   90.00
_cell.angle_beta   90.00
_cell.angle_gamma   90.00
#
_symmetry.space_group_name_H-M   'P 1'
#
loop_
_entity.id
_entity.type
_entity.pdbx_description
1 polymer ?
#
loop_
_entity_poly.entity_id
_entity_poly.type
_entity_poly.pdbx_seq_one_letter_code
_entity_poly.pdbx_strand_id
1 'polypeptide(L)'
;MDKPHLLALIVATLEHDLDVLTRAAQTAYEAATAEENIAENKYDTLGLEASYLATGQARRSAEIRQALVIYQQLLLRDYDP
;
A
#
# COMPACT_ATOMS: atom_id res chain seq x y z
N MET A 1 -2.22 27.10 6.38
CA MET A 1 -1.40 25.89 6.51
C MET A 1 -0.01 26.22 5.99
N ASP A 2 1.03 26.01 6.78
CA ASP A 2 2.43 26.26 6.36
C ASP A 2 3.05 24.99 5.75
N LYS A 3 4.22 25.13 5.10
CA LYS A 3 4.91 24.00 4.45
C LYS A 3 5.23 22.86 5.44
N PRO A 4 5.70 23.14 6.68
CA PRO A 4 5.93 22.10 7.68
C PRO A 4 4.67 21.31 8.07
N HIS A 5 3.54 21.98 8.31
CA HIS A 5 2.28 21.28 8.60
C HIS A 5 1.83 20.41 7.43
N LEU A 6 1.93 20.91 6.21
CA LEU A 6 1.55 20.14 5.03
C LEU A 6 2.45 18.90 4.88
N LEU A 7 3.77 19.04 5.08
CA LEU A 7 4.69 17.90 5.04
C LEU A 7 4.36 16.84 6.10
N ALA A 8 4.07 17.26 7.33
CA ALA A 8 3.67 16.36 8.41
C ALA A 8 2.37 15.61 8.07
N LEU A 9 1.39 16.29 7.47
CA LEU A 9 0.14 15.65 7.03
C LEU A 9 0.39 14.64 5.90
N ILE A 10 1.22 14.98 4.91
CA ILE A 10 1.57 14.05 3.83
C ILE A 10 2.24 12.80 4.39
N VAL A 11 3.22 12.94 5.28
CA VAL A 11 3.91 11.81 5.92
C VAL A 11 2.92 10.94 6.70
N ALA A 12 2.08 11.55 7.54
CA ALA A 12 1.09 10.81 8.32
C ALA A 12 0.09 10.05 7.44
N THR A 13 -0.35 10.64 6.33
CA THR A 13 -1.23 9.96 5.35
C THR A 13 -0.51 8.79 4.68
N LEU A 14 0.74 8.97 4.24
CA LEU A 14 1.50 7.88 3.61
C LEU A 14 1.77 6.73 4.58
N GLU A 15 2.01 7.01 5.86
CA GLU A 15 2.15 5.98 6.90
C GLU A 15 0.86 5.21 7.13
N HIS A 16 -0.27 5.90 7.20
CA HIS A 16 -1.59 5.28 7.33
C HIS A 16 -1.92 4.41 6.12
N ASP A 17 -1.73 4.93 4.91
CA ASP A 17 -1.98 4.21 3.67
C ASP A 17 -1.09 2.96 3.57
N LEU A 18 0.18 3.05 4.00
CA LEU A 18 1.08 1.91 4.01
C LEU A 18 0.61 0.80 4.96
N ASP A 19 0.11 1.13 6.16
CA ASP A 19 -0.45 0.13 7.09
C ASP A 19 -1.69 -0.54 6.49
N VAL A 20 -2.62 0.24 5.93
CA VAL A 20 -3.85 -0.28 5.29
C VAL A 20 -3.52 -1.21 4.14
N LEU A 21 -2.62 -0.81 3.23
CA LEU A 21 -2.24 -1.63 2.08
C LEU A 21 -1.48 -2.89 2.49
N THR A 22 -0.64 -2.81 3.52
CA THR A 22 0.10 -3.97 4.03
C THR A 22 -0.86 -5.01 4.59
N ARG A 23 -1.86 -4.59 5.39
CA ARG A 23 -2.91 -5.49 5.89
C ARG A 23 -3.74 -6.07 4.75
N ALA A 24 -4.13 -5.25 3.78
CA ALA A 24 -4.90 -5.71 2.62
C ALA A 24 -4.13 -6.74 1.78
N ALA A 25 -2.82 -6.53 1.57
CA ALA A 25 -1.96 -7.49 0.89
C ALA A 25 -1.89 -8.83 1.64
N GLN A 26 -1.76 -8.78 2.97
CA GLN A 26 -1.72 -9.96 3.83
C GLN A 26 -3.03 -10.75 3.76
N THR A 27 -4.17 -10.09 3.92
CA THR A 27 -5.50 -10.73 3.82
C THR A 27 -5.73 -11.34 2.44
N ALA A 28 -5.36 -10.64 1.36
CA ALA A 28 -5.48 -11.17 0.01
C ALA A 28 -4.56 -12.38 -0.20
N TYR A 29 -3.36 -12.37 0.38
CA TYR A 29 -2.44 -13.50 0.33
C TYR A 29 -3.00 -14.72 1.09
N GLU A 30 -3.52 -14.53 2.30
CA GLU A 30 -4.15 -15.59 3.08
C GLU A 30 -5.31 -16.21 2.30
N ALA A 31 -6.19 -15.38 1.71
CA ALA A 31 -7.28 -15.85 0.86
C ALA A 31 -6.77 -16.60 -0.40
N ALA A 32 -5.68 -16.14 -1.01
CA ALA A 32 -5.08 -16.81 -2.16
C ALA A 32 -4.54 -18.21 -1.84
N THR A 33 -4.09 -18.43 -0.59
CA THR A 33 -3.49 -19.68 -0.13
C THR A 33 -4.41 -20.57 0.71
N ALA A 34 -5.63 -20.10 1.00
CA ALA A 34 -6.59 -20.86 1.80
C ALA A 34 -7.00 -22.15 1.09
N GLU A 35 -7.04 -23.26 1.83
CA GLU A 35 -7.41 -24.57 1.28
C GLU A 35 -8.81 -24.56 0.64
N GLU A 36 -9.76 -23.82 1.23
CA GLU A 36 -11.12 -23.62 0.73
C GLU A 36 -11.17 -22.87 -0.63
N ASN A 37 -10.10 -22.18 -1.00
CA ASN A 37 -10.00 -21.39 -2.24
C ASN A 37 -9.15 -22.08 -3.32
N ILE A 38 -8.69 -23.32 -3.07
CA ILE A 38 -8.07 -24.15 -4.09
C ILE A 38 -9.13 -24.49 -5.13
N ALA A 39 -8.84 -24.19 -6.41
CA ALA A 39 -9.79 -24.41 -7.49
C ALA A 39 -10.10 -25.92 -7.65
N GLU A 40 -11.38 -26.29 -7.49
CA GLU A 40 -11.86 -27.65 -7.71
C GLU A 40 -12.26 -27.88 -9.17
N ASN A 41 -12.64 -26.81 -9.87
CA ASN A 41 -12.97 -26.82 -11.29
C ASN A 41 -12.45 -25.54 -11.99
N LYS A 42 -12.56 -25.51 -13.34
CA LYS A 42 -12.02 -24.42 -14.17
C LYS A 42 -12.70 -23.05 -14.01
N TYR A 43 -13.83 -22.99 -13.31
CA TYR A 43 -14.58 -21.76 -13.06
C TYR A 43 -14.28 -21.17 -11.67
N ASP A 44 -13.57 -21.90 -10.81
CA ASP A 44 -13.20 -21.43 -9.48
C ASP A 44 -11.98 -20.50 -9.59
N THR A 45 -12.23 -19.20 -9.45
CA THR A 45 -11.22 -18.16 -9.65
C THR A 45 -10.83 -17.45 -8.36
N LEU A 46 -11.49 -17.72 -7.23
CA LEU A 46 -11.33 -16.93 -6.00
C LEU A 46 -9.88 -16.86 -5.51
N GLY A 47 -9.16 -18.00 -5.44
CA GLY A 47 -7.75 -18.02 -5.06
C GLY A 47 -6.84 -17.27 -6.05
N LEU A 48 -7.16 -17.35 -7.35
CA LEU A 48 -6.44 -16.65 -8.41
C LEU A 48 -6.67 -15.13 -8.35
N GLU A 49 -7.92 -14.71 -8.19
CA GLU A 49 -8.31 -13.30 -8.03
C GLU A 49 -7.67 -12.69 -6.79
N ALA A 50 -7.68 -13.42 -5.66
CA ALA A 50 -7.02 -13.03 -4.44
C ALA A 50 -5.49 -12.90 -4.62
N SER A 51 -4.87 -13.80 -5.40
CA SER A 51 -3.43 -13.72 -5.73
C SER A 51 -3.08 -12.45 -6.51
N TYR A 52 -3.90 -12.09 -7.50
CA TYR A 52 -3.73 -10.84 -8.24
C TYR A 52 -3.91 -9.63 -7.35
N LEU A 53 -4.91 -9.66 -6.47
CA LEU A 53 -5.13 -8.59 -5.50
C LEU A 53 -3.92 -8.42 -4.58
N ALA A 54 -3.42 -9.50 -3.99
CA ALA A 54 -2.24 -9.49 -3.11
C ALA A 54 -1.02 -8.89 -3.83
N THR A 55 -0.79 -9.29 -5.08
CA THR A 55 0.29 -8.76 -5.92
C THR A 55 0.14 -7.27 -6.17
N GLY A 56 -1.08 -6.81 -6.51
CA GLY A 56 -1.38 -5.40 -6.71
C GLY A 56 -1.15 -4.55 -5.46
N GLN A 57 -1.62 -5.04 -4.29
CA GLN A 57 -1.43 -4.36 -3.02
C GLN A 57 0.05 -4.32 -2.60
N ALA A 58 0.81 -5.39 -2.84
CA ALA A 58 2.25 -5.42 -2.57
C ALA A 58 3.02 -4.40 -3.42
N ARG A 59 2.70 -4.31 -4.71
CA ARG A 59 3.30 -3.31 -5.60
C ARG A 59 2.99 -1.89 -5.12
N ARG A 60 1.72 -1.60 -4.81
CA ARG A 60 1.32 -0.27 -4.33
C ARG A 60 1.97 0.09 -2.99
N SER A 61 2.13 -0.89 -2.09
CA SER A 61 2.85 -0.71 -0.82
C SER A 61 4.32 -0.32 -1.04
N ALA A 62 4.97 -0.88 -2.06
CA ALA A 62 6.34 -0.50 -2.42
C ALA A 62 6.42 0.95 -2.93
N GLU A 63 5.48 1.38 -3.77
CA GLU A 63 5.39 2.75 -4.28
C GLU A 63 5.15 3.77 -3.14
N ILE A 64 4.23 3.48 -2.22
CA ILE A 64 3.99 4.34 -1.04
C ILE A 64 5.21 4.38 -0.13
N ARG A 65 5.88 3.26 0.11
CA ARG A 65 7.11 3.23 0.91
C ARG A 65 8.20 4.11 0.31
N GLN A 66 8.35 4.10 -1.01
CA GLN A 66 9.29 4.98 -1.70
C GLN A 66 8.90 6.46 -1.53
N ALA A 67 7.62 6.80 -1.71
CA ALA A 67 7.13 8.16 -1.50
C ALA A 67 7.36 8.64 -0.06
N LEU A 68 7.10 7.77 0.93
CA LEU A 68 7.31 8.08 2.35
C LEU A 68 8.76 8.46 2.62
N VAL A 69 9.73 7.68 2.11
CA VAL A 69 11.16 8.00 2.25
C VAL A 69 11.50 9.35 1.62
N ILE A 70 10.96 9.63 0.42
CA ILE A 70 11.19 10.91 -0.28
C ILE A 70 10.68 12.09 0.56
N TYR A 71 9.47 12.00 1.11
CA TYR A 71 8.88 13.08 1.90
C TYR A 71 9.54 13.22 3.28
N GLN A 72 9.91 12.13 3.95
CA GLN A 72 10.67 12.18 5.21
C GLN A 72 12.03 12.85 5.05
N GLN A 73 12.63 12.77 3.85
CA GLN A 73 13.92 13.39 3.53
C GLN A 73 13.79 14.77 2.88
N LEU A 74 12.56 15.28 2.69
CA LEU A 74 12.33 16.53 1.99
C LEU A 74 12.80 17.73 2.84
N LEU A 75 13.83 18.42 2.36
CA LEU A 75 14.29 19.67 2.96
C LEU A 75 13.39 20.82 2.49
N LEU A 76 12.64 21.41 3.43
CA LEU A 76 11.81 22.57 3.17
C LEU A 76 12.69 23.80 2.91
N ARG A 77 12.38 24.51 1.83
CA ARG A 77 13.00 25.80 1.51
C ARG A 77 12.06 26.92 1.91
N ASP A 78 12.66 27.99 2.40
CA ASP A 78 11.95 29.24 2.62
C ASP A 78 11.41 29.79 1.29
N TYR A 79 10.38 30.62 1.40
CA TYR A 79 9.88 31.35 0.26
C TYR A 79 10.81 32.54 0.00
N ASP A 80 11.37 32.61 -1.21
CA ASP A 80 12.13 33.78 -1.67
C ASP A 80 11.17 34.69 -2.44
N PRO A 81 10.88 35.91 -1.95
CA PRO A 81 9.85 36.79 -2.49
C PRO A 81 10.22 37.49 -3.80
#